data_AF-A0A0T6A1I2-F1
#
_entry.id   AF-A0A0T6A1I2-F1
#
_cell.length_a   1.000
_cell.length_b   1.000
_cell.length_c   1.000
_cell.angle_alpha   90.00
_cell.angle_beta   90.00
_cell.angle_gamma   90.00
#
_symmetry.space_group_name_H-M   'P 1'
#
loop_
_entity.id
_entity.type
_entity.pdbx_description
1 polymer ?
#
loop_
_entity_poly.entity_id
_entity_poly.type
_entity_poly.pdbx_seq_one_letter_code
_entity_poly.pdbx_strand_id
1 'polypeptide(L)' 'MEQFIFTLSRPDNIPITILLISAAICLYVALKQAFKNDRLIEEGREDEIYEDMIK' A
#
# COMPACT_ATOMS: atom_id res chain seq x y z
N MET A 1 -13.76 16.77 -4.00
CA MET A 1 -12.96 16.03 -5.01
C MET A 1 -12.38 16.96 -6.06
N GLU A 2 -13.17 17.87 -6.64
CA GLU A 2 -12.68 18.77 -7.71
C GLU A 2 -11.48 19.63 -7.30
N GLN A 3 -11.51 20.25 -6.12
CA GLN A 3 -10.39 21.06 -5.63
C GLN A 3 -9.12 20.24 -5.37
N PHE A 4 -9.27 18.98 -4.97
CA PHE A 4 -8.16 18.06 -4.73
C PHE A 4 -7.50 17.65 -6.06
N ILE A 5 -8.31 17.23 -7.04
CA ILE A 5 -7.82 16.89 -8.39
C ILE A 5 -7.22 18.11 -9.07
N PHE A 6 -7.85 19.28 -8.97
CA PHE A 6 -7.31 20.52 -9.54
C PHE A 6 -5.95 20.88 -8.95
N THR A 7 -5.75 20.69 -7.64
CA THR A 7 -4.47 20.91 -6.97
C THR A 7 -3.40 19.95 -7.48
N LEU A 8 -3.73 18.66 -7.59
CA LEU A 8 -2.79 17.63 -8.08
C LEU A 8 -2.43 17.77 -9.57
N SER A 9 -3.34 18.33 -10.36
CA SER A 9 -3.13 18.60 -11.79
C SER A 9 -2.33 19.87 -12.07
N ARG A 10 -1.98 20.67 -11.04
CA ARG A 10 -1.12 21.82 -11.25
C ARG A 10 0.36 21.38 -11.39
N PRO A 11 1.10 21.94 -12.37
CA PRO A 11 2.49 21.53 -12.64
C PRO A 11 3.46 21.72 -11.46
N ASP A 12 3.22 22.72 -10.60
CA ASP A 12 4.00 22.99 -9.39
C ASP A 12 3.81 21.93 -8.31
N ASN A 13 2.73 21.17 -8.35
CA ASN A 13 2.41 20.12 -7.38
C ASN A 13 2.81 18.71 -7.84
N ILE A 14 3.48 18.57 -8.99
CA ILE A 14 3.98 17.28 -9.51
C ILE A 14 4.75 16.48 -8.44
N PRO A 15 5.66 17.07 -7.63
CA PRO A 15 6.37 16.32 -6.59
C PRO A 15 5.43 15.69 -5.54
N ILE A 16 4.39 16.42 -5.12
CA ILE A 16 3.38 15.93 -4.17
C ILE A 16 2.52 14.85 -4.81
N THR A 17 2.13 15.01 -6.07
CA THR A 17 1.36 14.01 -6.81
C THR A 17 2.15 12.70 -6.92
N ILE A 18 3.44 12.76 -7.22
CA ILE A 18 4.32 11.58 -7.25
C ILE A 18 4.36 10.92 -5.87
N LEU A 19 4.56 11.70 -4.81
CA LEU A 19 4.60 11.17 -3.44
C LEU A 19 3.30 10.46 -3.07
N LEU A 20 2.15 11.02 -3.42
CA LEU A 20 0.85 10.41 -3.16
C LEU A 20 0.67 9.10 -3.91
N ILE A 21 1.10 9.04 -5.17
CA ILE A 21 1.07 7.80 -5.95
C ILE A 21 1.98 6.75 -5.32
N SER A 22 3.21 7.12 -4.95
CA SER A 22 4.14 6.22 -4.26
C SER A 22 3.57 5.72 -2.93
N ALA A 23 2.98 6.60 -2.12
CA ALA A 23 2.32 6.23 -0.87
C ALA A 23 1.14 5.27 -1.10
N ALA A 24 0.33 5.50 -2.15
CA ALA A 24 -0.77 4.61 -2.50
C ALA A 24 -0.27 3.21 -2.93
N ILE A 25 0.84 3.13 -3.67
CA ILE A 25 1.47 1.86 -4.03
C ILE A 25 1.97 1.13 -2.78
N CYS A 26 2.68 1.81 -1.88
CA CYS A 26 3.13 1.22 -0.62
C CYS A 26 1.96 0.73 0.22
N LEU A 27 0.90 1.53 0.32
CA LEU A 27 -0.32 1.17 1.04
C LEU A 27 -0.97 -0.07 0.42
N TYR A 28 -1.05 -0.15 -0.91
CA TYR A 28 -1.60 -1.32 -1.60
C TYR A 28 -0.80 -2.59 -1.28
N VAL A 29 0.53 -2.54 -1.33
CA VAL A 29 1.39 -3.68 -1.01
C VAL A 29 1.21 -4.09 0.46
N ALA A 30 1.21 -3.11 1.37
CA ALA A 30 1.03 -3.36 2.80
C ALA A 30 -0.33 -4.01 3.10
N LEU A 31 -1.41 -3.50 2.52
CA LEU A 31 -2.75 -4.06 2.69
C LEU A 31 -2.84 -5.47 2.10
N LYS A 32 -2.28 -5.70 0.91
CA LYS A 32 -2.24 -7.02 0.30
C LYS A 32 -1.52 -8.04 1.20
N GLN A 33 -0.41 -7.64 1.82
CA GLN A 33 0.34 -8.49 2.75
C GLN A 33 -0.44 -8.72 4.04
N ALA A 34 -1.07 -7.67 4.60
CA ALA A 34 -1.90 -7.79 5.80
C ALA A 34 -3.04 -8.80 5.60
N PHE A 35 -3.81 -8.67 4.52
CA PHE A 35 -4.91 -9.61 4.24
C PHE A 35 -4.43 -11.05 4.01
N LYS A 36 -3.28 -11.23 3.35
CA LYS A 36 -2.69 -12.56 3.17
C LYS A 36 -2.30 -13.17 4.54
N ASN A 37 -1.66 -12.39 5.39
CA ASN A 37 -1.19 -12.84 6.69
C ASN A 37 -2.36 -13.11 7.65
N ASP A 38 -3.38 -12.25 7.66
CA ASP A 38 -4.59 -12.46 8.45
C ASP A 38 -5.25 -13.80 8.12
N ARG A 39 -5.34 -14.12 6.81
CA ARG A 39 -5.86 -15.42 6.36
C ARG A 39 -4.99 -16.60 6.81
N LEU A 40 -3.67 -16.48 6.76
CA LEU A 40 -2.76 -17.54 7.22
C LEU A 40 -2.90 -17.77 8.73
N ILE A 41 -3.09 -16.71 9.53
CA ILE A 41 -3.36 -16.79 10.97
C ILE A 41 -4.69 -17.51 11.22
N GLU A 42 -5.75 -17.16 10.50
CA GLU A 42 -7.06 -17.83 10.60
C GLU A 42 -6.98 -19.33 10.26
N GLU A 43 -6.13 -19.70 9.30
CA GLU A 43 -5.87 -21.08 8.90
C GLU A 43 -4.89 -21.81 9.86
N GLY A 44 -4.30 -21.12 10.84
CA GLY A 44 -3.31 -21.67 11.78
C GLY A 44 -1.92 -21.94 11.17
N ARG A 45 -1.61 -21.28 10.04
CA ARG A 45 -0.40 -21.46 9.21
C ARG A 45 0.57 -20.29 9.37
N GLU A 46 0.77 -19.84 10.60
CA GLU A 46 1.60 -18.67 10.92
C GLU A 46 3.08 -18.86 10.54
N ASP A 47 3.55 -20.10 10.47
CA ASP A 47 4.88 -20.50 10.03
C ASP A 47 5.19 -20.07 8.59
N GLU A 48 4.18 -20.06 7.71
CA GLU A 48 4.35 -19.60 6.33
C GLU A 48 4.55 -18.08 6.23
N ILE A 49 4.06 -17.31 7.21
CA ILE A 49 4.31 -15.86 7.28
C ILE A 49 5.80 -15.60 7.52
N TYR A 50 6.42 -16.38 8.41
CA TYR A 50 7.85 -16.27 8.68
C TYR A 50 8.69 -16.61 7.43
N GLU A 51 8.33 -17.68 6.72
CA GLU A 51 9.01 -18.03 5.47
C GLU A 51 8.87 -16.94 4.41
N ASP A 52 7.69 -16.37 4.22
CA ASP A 52 7.46 -15.36 3.17
C ASP A 52 8.04 -13.97 3.47
N MET A 53 8.20 -13.59 4.75
CA MET A 53 8.66 -12.25 5.13
C MET A 53 10.16 -12.17 5.41
N ILE A 54 10.79 -13.26 5.85
CA ILE A 54 12.17 -13.24 6.35
C ILE A 54 13.13 -14.02 5.43
N LYS A 55 12.65 -15.06 4.75
CA LYS A 55 13.48 -15.95 3.93
C LYS A 55 13.52 -15.50 2.48
#